data_AF-A0A7Y0PAY7-F1
#
_entry.id   AF-A0A7Y0PAY7-F1
#
_cell.length_a   1.000
_cell.length_b   1.000
_cell.length_c   1.000
_cell.angle_alpha   90.00
_cell.angle_beta   90.00
_cell.angle_gamma   90.00
#
_symmetry.space_group_name_H-M   'P 1'
#
loop_
_entity.id
_entity.type
_entity.pdbx_description
1 polymer ?
#
loop_
_entity_poly.entity_id
_entity_poly.type
_entity_poly.pdbx_seq_one_letter_code
_entity_poly.pdbx_strand_id
1 'polypeptide(L)'
;MSAKAERLHLRVDAEQKALLEAASEAAGASVSTFVLKAATDAAADVLADRRAFLLDEDAWRVFDEALDRPAQDVSGLRDLLSEPTVLDDPAGEAQR
;
A
#
# COMPACT_ATOMS: atom_id res chain seq x y z
N MET A 1 -4.46 -22.30 -3.95
CA MET A 1 -5.22 -21.27 -3.22
C MET A 1 -4.94 -21.45 -1.74
N SER A 2 -4.12 -20.59 -1.13
CA SER A 2 -3.92 -20.66 0.33
C SER A 2 -5.14 -20.05 1.01
N ALA A 3 -5.83 -20.81 1.85
CA ALA A 3 -6.92 -20.29 2.65
C ALA A 3 -6.37 -19.25 3.66
N LYS A 4 -7.15 -18.21 3.99
CA LYS A 4 -6.84 -17.26 5.07
C LYS A 4 -6.77 -18.02 6.41
N ALA A 5 -5.60 -18.56 6.75
CA ALA A 5 -5.42 -19.45 7.90
C ALA A 5 -5.00 -18.70 9.17
N GLU A 6 -4.40 -17.51 9.02
CA GLU A 6 -3.93 -16.70 10.14
C GLU A 6 -5.11 -15.95 10.79
N ARG A 7 -5.16 -15.95 12.13
CA ARG A 7 -6.23 -15.35 12.93
C ARG A 7 -5.68 -14.21 13.77
N LEU A 8 -6.37 -13.07 13.72
CA LEU A 8 -6.10 -11.92 14.58
C LEU A 8 -7.09 -11.92 15.76
N HIS A 9 -6.57 -12.00 16.98
CA HIS A 9 -7.38 -11.91 18.20
C HIS A 9 -7.29 -10.50 18.79
N LEU A 10 -8.42 -9.78 18.81
CA LEU A 10 -8.52 -8.42 19.34
C LEU A 10 -9.39 -8.40 20.59
N ARG A 11 -8.98 -7.59 21.57
CA ARG A 11 -9.81 -7.24 22.72
C ARG A 11 -10.33 -5.83 22.50
N VAL A 12 -11.63 -5.66 22.72
CA VAL A 12 -12.31 -4.38 22.61
C VAL A 12 -13.23 -4.21 23.81
N ASP A 13 -13.45 -2.97 24.22
CA ASP A 13 -14.52 -2.64 25.16
C ASP A 13 -15.88 -2.52 24.44
N ALA A 14 -16.93 -2.25 25.20
CA ALA A 14 -18.29 -2.17 24.67
C ALA A 14 -18.51 -0.99 23.73
N GLU A 15 -17.85 0.14 23.97
CA GLU A 15 -17.98 1.35 23.14
C GLU A 15 -17.29 1.14 21.79
N GLN A 16 -16.07 0.61 21.81
CA GLN A 16 -15.32 0.24 20.62
C GLN A 16 -16.09 -0.77 19.77
N LYS A 17 -16.69 -1.80 20.40
CA LYS A 17 -17.51 -2.79 19.69
C LYS A 17 -18.70 -2.14 18.99
N ALA A 18 -19.47 -1.32 19.70
CA ALA A 18 -20.65 -0.66 19.14
C ALA A 18 -20.29 0.27 17.98
N LEU A 19 -19.18 0.99 18.09
CA LEU A 19 -18.68 1.86 17.02
C LEU A 19 -18.30 1.06 15.76
N LEU A 20 -17.56 -0.04 15.93
CA LEU A 20 -17.14 -0.89 14.81
C LEU A 20 -18.33 -1.58 14.13
N GLU A 21 -19.34 -2.00 14.91
CA GLU A 21 -20.59 -2.55 14.38
C GLU A 21 -21.33 -1.53 13.52
N ALA A 22 -21.57 -0.33 14.05
CA ALA A 22 -22.25 0.74 13.31
C ALA A 22 -21.49 1.15 12.04
N ALA A 23 -20.16 1.27 12.09
CA ALA A 23 -19.35 1.60 10.93
C ALA A 23 -19.37 0.49 9.87
N SER A 24 -19.35 -0.77 10.30
CA SER A 24 -19.44 -1.91 9.37
C SER A 24 -20.81 -1.99 8.68
N GLU A 25 -21.89 -1.69 9.40
CA GLU A 25 -23.24 -1.63 8.86
C GLU A 25 -23.37 -0.51 7.81
N ALA A 26 -22.88 0.69 8.12
CA ALA A 26 -22.86 1.81 7.19
C ALA A 26 -22.02 1.51 5.92
N ALA A 27 -20.97 0.69 6.05
CA ALA A 27 -20.13 0.25 4.94
C ALA A 27 -20.68 -0.98 4.19
N GLY A 28 -21.79 -1.58 4.63
CA GLY A 28 -22.36 -2.79 4.02
C GLY A 28 -21.44 -4.02 4.15
N ALA A 29 -20.62 -4.09 5.20
CA ALA A 29 -19.63 -5.14 5.41
C ALA A 29 -19.80 -5.80 6.78
N SER A 30 -19.28 -7.03 6.94
CA SER A 30 -19.15 -7.61 8.28
C SER A 30 -18.10 -6.83 9.09
N VAL A 31 -18.24 -6.82 10.42
CA VAL A 31 -17.24 -6.20 11.33
C VAL A 31 -15.82 -6.69 11.03
N SER A 32 -15.66 -7.99 10.81
CA SER A 32 -14.36 -8.60 10.46
C SER A 32 -13.80 -8.02 9.16
N THR A 33 -14.62 -7.95 8.11
CA THR A 33 -14.21 -7.38 6.81
C THR A 33 -13.86 -5.91 6.93
N PHE A 34 -14.68 -5.14 7.64
CA PHE A 34 -14.48 -3.71 7.85
C PHE A 34 -13.18 -3.44 8.60
N VAL A 35 -12.98 -4.10 9.75
CA VAL A 35 -11.77 -3.95 10.57
C VAL A 35 -10.53 -4.38 9.80
N LEU A 36 -10.57 -5.51 9.11
CA LEU A 36 -9.42 -5.98 8.33
C LEU A 36 -9.05 -4.98 7.23
N LYS A 37 -10.05 -4.45 6.50
CA LYS A 37 -9.81 -3.44 5.47
C LYS A 37 -9.18 -2.19 6.06
N ALA A 38 -9.82 -1.59 7.07
CA ALA A 38 -9.33 -0.37 7.71
C ALA A 38 -7.92 -0.53 8.30
N ALA A 39 -7.64 -1.67 8.95
CA ALA A 39 -6.31 -1.97 9.48
C ALA A 39 -5.27 -2.16 8.38
N THR A 40 -5.65 -2.77 7.24
CA THR A 40 -4.75 -2.96 6.10
C THR A 40 -4.43 -1.63 5.43
N ASP A 41 -5.43 -0.79 5.21
CA ASP A 41 -5.26 0.54 4.61
C ASP A 41 -4.34 1.39 5.51
N ALA A 42 -4.62 1.44 6.81
CA ALA A 42 -3.78 2.17 7.77
C ALA A 42 -2.35 1.62 7.83
N ALA A 43 -2.17 0.29 7.74
CA ALA A 43 -0.83 -0.30 7.68
C ALA A 43 -0.09 0.08 6.40
N ALA A 44 -0.78 0.14 5.25
CA ALA A 44 -0.21 0.58 3.99
C ALA A 44 0.23 2.05 4.07
N ASP A 45 -0.59 2.92 4.64
CA ASP A 45 -0.25 4.34 4.82
C ASP A 45 0.98 4.53 5.71
N VAL A 46 1.03 3.82 6.85
CA VAL A 46 2.19 3.85 7.76
C VAL A 46 3.47 3.38 7.06
N LEU A 47 3.37 2.37 6.19
CA LEU A 47 4.51 1.88 5.42
C LEU A 47 4.88 2.82 4.27
N ALA A 48 3.92 3.49 3.64
CA ALA A 48 4.16 4.47 2.58
C ALA A 48 4.86 5.73 3.14
N ASP A 49 4.47 6.16 4.34
CA ASP A 49 5.10 7.29 5.05
C ASP A 49 6.51 6.95 5.59
N ARG A 50 6.93 5.69 5.50
CA ARG A 50 8.24 5.25 5.99
C ARG A 50 9.36 5.82 5.11
N ARG A 51 10.08 6.80 5.65
CA ARG A 51 11.21 7.48 4.98
C ARG A 51 12.57 6.80 5.16
N ALA A 52 12.69 5.84 6.07
CA ALA A 52 13.96 5.19 6.41
C ALA A 52 13.85 3.66 6.31
N PHE A 53 14.71 3.07 5.48
CA PHE A 53 14.86 1.63 5.33
C PHE A 53 16.15 1.21 6.03
N LEU A 54 16.01 0.42 7.08
CA LEU A 54 17.16 -0.17 7.79
C LEU A 54 17.51 -1.47 7.06
N LEU A 55 18.74 -1.55 6.58
CA LEU A 55 19.30 -2.73 5.94
C LEU A 55 20.27 -3.38 6.92
N ASP A 56 20.27 -4.71 6.97
CA ASP A 56 21.38 -5.45 7.56
C ASP A 56 22.61 -5.42 6.62
N GLU A 57 23.74 -5.96 7.07
CA GLU A 57 25.00 -5.89 6.31
C GLU A 57 24.91 -6.55 4.94
N ASP A 58 24.17 -7.67 4.83
CA ASP A 58 24.01 -8.39 3.58
C ASP A 58 23.12 -7.62 2.60
N ALA A 59 21.99 -7.08 3.08
CA ALA A 59 21.12 -6.24 2.26
C ALA A 59 21.79 -4.93 1.86
N TRP A 60 22.62 -4.35 2.73
CA TRP A 60 23.41 -3.16 2.43
C TRP A 60 24.40 -3.42 1.29
N ARG A 61 25.15 -4.53 1.34
CA ARG A 61 26.09 -4.90 0.27
C ARG A 61 25.39 -5.08 -1.08
N VAL A 62 24.25 -5.76 -1.10
CA VAL A 62 23.45 -5.94 -2.33
C VAL A 62 22.96 -4.59 -2.87
N PHE A 63 22.54 -3.68 -1.99
CA PHE A 63 22.11 -2.34 -2.37
C PHE A 63 23.26 -1.52 -2.97
N ASP A 64 24.43 -1.53 -2.33
CA ASP A 64 25.63 -0.82 -2.78
C ASP A 64 26.11 -1.31 -4.16
N GLU A 65 26.20 -2.63 -4.33
CA GLU A 65 26.52 -3.26 -5.63
C GLU A 65 25.50 -2.91 -6.73
N ALA A 66 24.23 -2.69 -6.37
CA ALA A 66 23.20 -2.29 -7.31
C ALA A 66 23.36 -0.82 -7.73
N LEU A 67 23.82 0.05 -6.84
CA LEU A 67 24.08 1.47 -7.15
C LEU A 67 25.31 1.66 -8.06
N ASP A 68 26.35 0.84 -7.87
CA ASP A 68 27.56 0.89 -8.69
C ASP A 68 27.37 0.28 -10.09
N ARG A 69 26.27 -0.43 -10.32
CA ARG A 69 26.00 -1.08 -11.60
C ARG A 69 25.75 -0.02 -12.69
N PRO A 70 26.39 -0.13 -13.87
CA PRO A 70 26.07 0.75 -14.99
C PRO A 70 24.61 0.57 -15.41
N ALA A 71 23.98 1.66 -15.86
CA ALA A 71 22.62 1.62 -16.37
C ALA A 71 22.48 0.58 -17.49
N GLN A 72 21.42 -0.22 -17.40
CA GLN A 72 21.11 -1.26 -18.38
C GLN A 72 19.78 -0.94 -19.05
N ASP A 73 19.63 -1.40 -20.30
CA ASP A 73 18.34 -1.31 -20.97
C ASP A 73 17.36 -2.28 -20.30
N VAL A 74 16.24 -1.74 -19.82
CA VAL A 74 15.17 -2.50 -19.18
C VAL A 74 14.05 -2.60 -20.20
N SER A 75 13.79 -3.82 -20.68
CA SER A 75 12.74 -4.08 -21.67
C SER A 75 11.41 -3.49 -21.21
N GLY A 76 10.78 -2.68 -22.07
CA GLY A 76 9.51 -2.02 -21.79
C GLY A 76 9.58 -0.79 -20.87
N LEU A 77 10.73 -0.45 -20.27
CA LEU A 77 10.85 0.73 -19.42
C LEU A 77 10.67 2.03 -20.20
N ARG A 78 11.21 2.09 -21.43
CA ARG A 78 11.02 3.26 -22.30
C ARG A 78 9.54 3.45 -22.65
N ASP A 79 8.85 2.37 -22.99
CA ASP A 79 7.43 2.42 -23.34
C ASP A 79 6.60 2.84 -22.13
N LEU A 80 6.82 2.22 -20.96
CA LEU A 80 6.17 2.56 -19.70
C LEU A 80 6.33 4.04 -19.32
N LEU A 81 7.54 4.59 -19.44
CA LEU A 81 7.79 6.01 -19.13
C LEU A 81 7.24 6.99 -20.18
N SER A 82 6.82 6.48 -21.34
CA SER A 82 6.21 7.28 -22.41
C SER A 82 4.68 7.19 -22.42
N GLU A 83 4.10 6.30 -21.62
CA GLU A 83 2.65 6.14 -21.49
C GLU A 83 2.07 7.27 -20.61
N PRO A 84 0.93 7.87 -21.00
CA PRO A 84 0.20 8.81 -20.16
C PRO A 84 -0.20 8.16 -18.83
N THR A 85 0.14 8.82 -17.73
CA THR A 85 -0.14 8.41 -16.36
C THR A 85 -1.24 9.26 -15.74
N VAL A 86 -1.72 8.85 -14.56
CA VAL A 86 -2.69 9.63 -13.76
C VAL A 86 -2.12 10.95 -13.22
N LEU A 87 -0.80 11.14 -13.32
CA LEU A 87 -0.11 12.37 -12.92
C LEU A 87 0.09 13.33 -14.10
N ASP A 88 -0.16 12.87 -15.32
CA ASP A 88 -0.19 13.72 -16.50
C ASP A 88 -1.52 14.46 -16.55
N ASP A 89 -1.45 15.77 -16.77
CA ASP A 89 -2.61 16.65 -16.81
C ASP A 89 -3.58 16.18 -17.91
N PRO A 90 -4.84 15.81 -17.59
CA PRO A 90 -5.81 15.37 -18.58
C PRO A 90 -6.28 16.59 -19.37
N ALA A 91 -5.47 16.99 -20.35
CA ALA A 91 -5.65 18.14 -21.23
C ALA A 91 -5.47 19.49 -20.52
N GLY A 92 -4.68 20.36 -21.16
CA GLY A 92 -4.97 21.78 -21.07
C GLY A 92 -6.44 21.97 -21.45
N GLU A 93 -7.27 22.23 -20.44
CA GLU A 93 -8.63 22.72 -20.63
C GLU A 93 -8.50 24.02 -21.42
N ALA A 94 -8.68 23.89 -22.73
CA ALA A 94 -9.09 24.95 -23.60
C ALA A 94 -10.49 25.39 -23.15
N GLN A 95 -10.55 26.15 -22.05
CA GLN A 95 -11.70 26.96 -21.72
C GLN A 95 -11.64 28.20 -22.64
N ARG A 96 -12.21 28.05 -23.84
CA ARG A 96 -12.88 29.16 -24.52
C ARG A 96 -14.37 28.98 -24.36
#